data_AF-A0A1X1A086-F1
#
_entry.id   AF-A0A1X1A086-F1
#
_cell.length_a   1.000
_cell.length_b   1.000
_cell.length_c   1.000
_cell.angle_alpha   90.00
_cell.angle_beta   90.00
_cell.angle_gamma   90.00
#
_symmetry.space_group_name_H-M   'P 1'
#
loop_
_entity.id
_entity.type
_entity.pdbx_description
1 polymer ?
#
loop_
_entity_poly.entity_id
_entity_poly.type
_entity_poly.pdbx_seq_one_letter_code
_entity_poly.pdbx_strand_id
1 'polypeptide(L)'
;MRALLPLTLTLLLAACGEGEPLSPPDARLPDGGRYRGEVVDGLLQGEGRIDYPNGSWYAGTFQNGQWHGQGEWHGSNGEVYRGQFAEGLFHGLGELTTPGSHYAGTFKHGRRDGEGTLKQNDQTYRGQFKDDLYEGAGELELADGSRYQGLFAKGKPNGAGVRSDASGNQFSGRFIDGLLQGSGTYDSVDGEQYIGEFKDNRLEGRGRYENAEGDVWIGDFKDGSLDGQGEMLGSDGSRYRGSFREWRFHGQGRLQLADGSQYIGGFENDAYHGEGRLIQANGKVSKGYWINGVRVRDAKGQLLPDPLDLALLNQGRLLDKALAAVPPSQAPIELYSLVVAGDGQQSVFLREADYVSNMLKVRFGAHGQVTLVNHRDHMADRPMATRENLTRAARTLAERSGPEDLVFIYLTSHGSQDHQLVLDQPRLQLADLAADELASALAPLKDRDKVIVISACYSGGYIAPLKDERTLIMTAARPDRVSFGCSEEADFTYFGDALFAQALNQTDDLKQAFELARTSVAERERREGFEASEPQLWAPPPVLAHWQRLRRQQAEEALRNEAQPAVDEQEKSPATH
;
A
#
# COMPACT_ATOMS: atom_id res chain seq x y z
N MET A 1 -30.96 -41.26 -67.96
CA MET A 1 -32.29 -41.91 -67.82
C MET A 1 -32.72 -41.69 -66.38
N ARG A 2 -33.68 -40.79 -66.16
CA ARG A 2 -35.03 -41.07 -65.58
C ARG A 2 -34.95 -41.69 -64.17
N ALA A 3 -35.54 -41.13 -63.12
CA ALA A 3 -36.83 -40.43 -63.07
C ALA A 3 -36.90 -39.40 -61.92
N LEU A 4 -37.91 -38.52 -62.05
CA LEU A 4 -38.22 -37.36 -61.22
C LEU A 4 -39.07 -37.71 -59.98
N LEU A 5 -38.97 -36.82 -58.97
CA LEU A 5 -39.91 -36.48 -57.87
C LEU A 5 -41.40 -36.37 -58.31
N PRO A 6 -42.45 -36.34 -57.43
CA PRO A 6 -42.50 -35.56 -56.17
C PRO A 6 -43.45 -36.00 -55.01
N LEU A 7 -43.33 -35.24 -53.89
CA LEU A 7 -44.32 -34.83 -52.87
C LEU A 7 -45.27 -35.85 -52.19
N THR A 8 -45.22 -35.87 -50.86
CA THR A 8 -46.32 -35.33 -50.03
C THR A 8 -45.81 -34.84 -48.67
N LEU A 9 -46.10 -33.57 -48.42
CA LEU A 9 -45.93 -32.85 -47.17
C LEU A 9 -47.12 -33.18 -46.26
N THR A 10 -46.87 -33.57 -45.01
CA THR A 10 -47.79 -33.30 -43.90
C THR A 10 -46.99 -32.77 -42.72
N LEU A 11 -47.04 -31.44 -42.58
CA LEU A 11 -46.77 -30.71 -41.35
C LEU A 11 -48.02 -30.80 -40.46
N LEU A 12 -47.86 -31.12 -39.17
CA LEU A 12 -48.67 -30.70 -38.02
C LEU A 12 -48.00 -31.30 -36.75
N LEU A 13 -47.14 -30.56 -36.03
CA LEU A 13 -47.44 -29.65 -34.92
C LEU A 13 -48.32 -30.26 -33.80
N ALA A 14 -47.67 -30.68 -32.72
CA ALA A 14 -47.99 -30.37 -31.31
C ALA A 14 -46.86 -31.00 -30.47
N ALA A 15 -45.97 -30.26 -29.81
CA ALA A 15 -46.30 -29.58 -28.56
C ALA A 15 -47.20 -30.44 -27.67
N CYS A 16 -46.78 -31.66 -27.33
CA CYS A 16 -47.33 -32.36 -26.18
C CYS A 16 -46.66 -31.79 -24.93
N GLY A 17 -47.26 -30.70 -24.45
CA GLY A 17 -47.10 -30.29 -23.07
C GLY A 17 -47.50 -31.42 -22.11
N GLU A 18 -47.28 -31.13 -20.84
CA GLU A 18 -47.60 -31.87 -19.62
C GLU A 18 -49.08 -32.30 -19.52
N GLY A 19 -49.57 -33.10 -20.48
CA GLY A 19 -50.96 -33.53 -20.58
C GLY A 19 -51.04 -35.06 -20.72
N GLU A 20 -51.96 -35.67 -19.97
CA GLU A 20 -52.15 -37.13 -19.93
C GLU A 20 -52.43 -37.73 -21.32
N PRO A 21 -51.81 -38.88 -21.68
CA PRO A 21 -52.16 -39.63 -22.87
C PRO A 21 -53.63 -40.10 -22.86
N LEU A 22 -54.32 -39.97 -23.99
CA LEU A 22 -55.74 -40.33 -24.17
C LEU A 22 -56.04 -41.84 -24.15
N SER A 23 -55.01 -42.72 -24.13
CA SER A 23 -55.19 -44.17 -24.07
C SER A 23 -55.39 -44.67 -22.63
N PRO A 24 -56.26 -45.67 -22.41
CA PRO A 24 -56.45 -46.28 -21.10
C PRO A 24 -55.14 -46.93 -20.61
N PRO A 25 -54.89 -46.98 -19.29
CA PRO A 25 -53.69 -47.62 -18.74
C PRO A 25 -53.75 -49.14 -18.84
N ASP A 26 -52.59 -49.77 -19.02
CA ASP A 26 -52.42 -51.24 -19.06
C ASP A 26 -52.56 -51.86 -17.65
N ALA A 27 -52.22 -51.11 -16.60
CA ALA A 27 -52.47 -51.48 -15.21
C ALA A 27 -52.82 -50.27 -14.33
N ARG A 28 -53.60 -50.51 -13.27
CA ARG A 28 -53.87 -49.55 -12.19
C ARG A 28 -53.35 -50.11 -10.87
N LEU A 29 -52.46 -49.37 -10.21
CA LEU A 29 -51.88 -49.76 -8.94
C LEU A 29 -52.82 -49.39 -7.77
N PRO A 30 -52.69 -50.06 -6.60
CA PRO A 30 -53.50 -49.75 -5.41
C PRO A 30 -53.39 -48.31 -4.90
N ASP A 31 -52.28 -47.63 -5.19
CA ASP A 31 -52.03 -46.23 -4.86
C ASP A 31 -52.65 -45.24 -5.87
N GLY A 32 -53.38 -45.75 -6.87
CA GLY A 32 -53.98 -44.96 -7.93
C GLY A 32 -53.05 -44.66 -9.10
N GLY A 33 -51.81 -45.16 -9.09
CA GLY A 33 -50.86 -45.07 -10.21
C GLY A 33 -51.41 -45.73 -11.47
N ARG A 34 -51.25 -45.06 -12.61
CA ARG A 34 -51.70 -45.55 -13.92
C ARG A 34 -50.48 -45.90 -14.76
N TYR A 35 -50.26 -47.18 -14.96
CA TYR A 35 -49.12 -47.70 -15.69
C TYR A 35 -49.48 -47.99 -17.15
N ARG A 36 -48.54 -47.69 -18.06
CA ARG A 36 -48.58 -48.03 -19.48
C ARG A 36 -47.26 -48.70 -19.86
N GLY A 37 -47.31 -49.94 -20.30
CA GLY A 37 -46.13 -50.80 -20.55
C GLY A 37 -46.41 -52.28 -20.35
N GLU A 38 -45.35 -53.09 -20.36
CA GLU A 38 -45.45 -54.55 -20.25
C GLU A 38 -45.75 -55.00 -18.80
N VAL A 39 -46.69 -55.94 -18.66
CA VAL A 39 -47.02 -56.57 -17.38
C VAL A 39 -46.89 -58.08 -17.54
N VAL A 40 -45.97 -58.70 -16.79
CA VAL A 40 -45.72 -60.14 -16.79
C VAL A 40 -45.98 -60.69 -15.39
N ASP A 41 -46.82 -61.70 -15.29
CA ASP A 41 -47.22 -62.34 -14.01
C ASP A 41 -47.73 -61.34 -12.95
N GLY A 42 -48.40 -60.28 -13.40
CA GLY A 42 -48.93 -59.23 -12.54
C GLY A 42 -47.89 -58.22 -12.03
N LEU A 43 -46.65 -58.30 -12.51
CA LEU A 43 -45.56 -57.37 -12.19
C LEU A 43 -45.22 -56.49 -13.40
N LEU A 44 -44.91 -55.22 -13.14
CA LEU A 44 -44.43 -54.29 -14.16
C LEU A 44 -43.05 -54.73 -14.66
N GLN A 45 -42.85 -54.80 -15.98
CA GLN A 45 -41.61 -55.25 -16.61
C GLN A 45 -41.27 -54.40 -17.84
N GLY A 46 -40.00 -54.40 -18.24
CA GLY A 46 -39.56 -53.77 -19.48
C GLY A 46 -39.74 -52.25 -19.48
N GLU A 47 -39.81 -51.63 -20.66
CA GLU A 47 -40.04 -50.19 -20.79
C GLU A 47 -41.49 -49.82 -20.47
N GLY A 48 -41.69 -48.77 -19.67
CA GLY A 48 -43.02 -48.27 -19.38
C GLY A 48 -43.04 -46.88 -18.77
N ARG A 49 -44.25 -46.39 -18.51
CA ARG A 49 -44.51 -45.12 -17.82
C ARG A 49 -45.61 -45.30 -16.78
N ILE A 50 -45.39 -44.77 -15.58
CA ILE A 50 -46.40 -44.69 -14.52
C ILE A 50 -46.68 -43.22 -14.16
N ASP A 51 -47.94 -42.81 -14.25
CA ASP A 51 -48.41 -41.49 -13.82
C ASP A 51 -49.18 -41.62 -12.50
N TYR A 52 -48.77 -40.88 -11.48
CA TYR A 52 -49.37 -40.90 -10.14
C TYR A 52 -50.42 -39.80 -9.96
N PRO A 53 -51.43 -39.98 -9.09
CA PRO A 53 -52.47 -38.98 -8.84
C PRO A 53 -51.97 -37.63 -8.32
N ASN A 54 -50.79 -37.60 -7.68
CA ASN A 54 -50.17 -36.36 -7.19
C ASN A 54 -49.48 -35.54 -8.30
N GLY A 55 -49.53 -36.00 -9.55
CA GLY A 55 -48.89 -35.35 -10.70
C GLY A 55 -47.45 -35.81 -10.95
N SER A 56 -46.87 -36.63 -10.07
CA SER A 56 -45.54 -37.21 -10.30
C SER A 56 -45.62 -38.32 -11.35
N TRP A 57 -44.54 -38.58 -12.07
CA TRP A 57 -44.47 -39.68 -13.02
C TRP A 57 -43.06 -40.25 -13.14
N TYR A 58 -42.97 -41.53 -13.48
CA TYR A 58 -41.73 -42.20 -13.87
C TYR A 58 -41.88 -42.79 -15.26
N ALA A 59 -40.85 -42.67 -16.10
CA ALA A 59 -40.75 -43.37 -17.38
C ALA A 59 -39.37 -43.99 -17.52
N GLY A 60 -39.32 -45.27 -17.85
CA GLY A 60 -38.07 -46.02 -18.00
C GLY A 60 -38.28 -47.51 -17.85
N THR A 61 -37.20 -48.22 -17.56
CA THR A 61 -37.23 -49.67 -17.41
C THR A 61 -37.80 -50.08 -16.03
N PHE A 62 -38.54 -51.19 -16.01
CA PHE A 62 -39.09 -51.85 -14.82
C PHE A 62 -38.56 -53.27 -14.72
N GLN A 63 -38.26 -53.71 -13.50
CA GLN A 63 -37.92 -55.09 -13.20
C GLN A 63 -38.65 -55.54 -11.94
N ASN A 64 -39.42 -56.63 -12.05
CA ASN A 64 -40.16 -57.22 -10.93
C ASN A 64 -41.04 -56.19 -10.18
N GLY A 65 -41.71 -55.31 -10.92
CA GLY A 65 -42.59 -54.28 -10.38
C GLY A 65 -41.89 -53.03 -9.85
N GLN A 66 -40.56 -52.94 -9.88
CA GLN A 66 -39.79 -51.81 -9.38
C GLN A 66 -39.11 -51.04 -10.51
N TRP A 67 -38.84 -49.75 -10.31
CA TRP A 67 -38.00 -48.98 -11.23
C TRP A 67 -36.58 -49.55 -11.21
N HIS A 68 -36.03 -49.85 -12.38
CA HIS A 68 -34.74 -50.49 -12.53
C HIS A 68 -34.10 -50.06 -13.84
N GLY A 69 -32.78 -50.00 -13.96
CA GLY A 69 -32.13 -49.63 -15.23
C GLY A 69 -32.23 -48.13 -15.52
N GLN A 70 -32.34 -47.72 -16.77
CA GLN A 70 -32.37 -46.30 -17.15
C GLN A 70 -33.80 -45.76 -17.05
N GLY A 71 -33.94 -44.53 -16.56
CA GLY A 71 -35.24 -43.87 -16.50
C GLY A 71 -35.18 -42.40 -16.16
N GLU A 72 -36.36 -41.81 -16.12
CA GLU A 72 -36.62 -40.42 -15.78
C GLU A 72 -37.78 -40.35 -14.79
N TRP A 73 -37.55 -39.65 -13.67
CA TRP A 73 -38.55 -39.39 -12.63
C TRP A 73 -38.84 -37.90 -12.58
N HIS A 74 -40.13 -37.54 -12.53
CA HIS A 74 -40.64 -36.20 -12.30
C HIS A 74 -41.49 -36.21 -11.04
N GLY A 75 -41.02 -35.55 -9.99
CA GLY A 75 -41.75 -35.37 -8.75
C GLY A 75 -42.71 -34.18 -8.80
N SER A 76 -43.84 -34.31 -8.11
CA SER A 76 -44.83 -33.23 -7.93
C SER A 76 -44.28 -31.94 -7.28
N ASN A 77 -43.11 -32.01 -6.66
CA ASN A 77 -42.36 -30.88 -6.08
C ASN A 77 -41.43 -30.17 -7.08
N GLY A 78 -41.44 -30.56 -8.36
CA GLY A 78 -40.54 -30.02 -9.40
C GLY A 78 -39.15 -30.67 -9.43
N GLU A 79 -38.95 -31.76 -8.69
CA GLU A 79 -37.76 -32.60 -8.81
C GLU A 79 -37.78 -33.38 -10.14
N VAL A 80 -36.65 -33.40 -10.84
CA VAL A 80 -36.44 -34.19 -12.05
C VAL A 80 -35.16 -34.99 -11.89
N TYR A 81 -35.24 -36.32 -11.93
CA TYR A 81 -34.09 -37.20 -11.95
C TYR A 81 -33.99 -37.93 -13.29
N ARG A 82 -32.81 -38.01 -13.87
CA ARG A 82 -32.49 -38.77 -15.08
C ARG A 82 -31.26 -39.62 -14.83
N GLY A 83 -31.39 -40.93 -14.94
CA GLY A 83 -30.25 -41.81 -14.74
C GLY A 83 -30.63 -43.23 -14.40
N GLN A 84 -29.73 -43.91 -13.71
CA GLN A 84 -29.91 -45.31 -13.33
C GLN A 84 -30.77 -45.45 -12.07
N PHE A 85 -31.55 -46.53 -12.03
CA PHE A 85 -32.40 -46.94 -10.92
C PHE A 85 -32.06 -48.39 -10.51
N ALA A 86 -32.10 -48.66 -9.22
CA ALA A 86 -32.03 -50.02 -8.68
C ALA A 86 -32.97 -50.13 -7.49
N GLU A 87 -33.82 -51.16 -7.49
CA GLU A 87 -34.80 -51.41 -6.42
C GLU A 87 -35.70 -50.20 -6.12
N GLY A 88 -36.12 -49.48 -7.17
CA GLY A 88 -36.95 -48.29 -7.03
C GLY A 88 -36.22 -47.02 -6.59
N LEU A 89 -34.91 -47.06 -6.35
CA LEU A 89 -34.11 -45.93 -5.86
C LEU A 89 -33.13 -45.42 -6.91
N PHE A 90 -32.75 -44.14 -6.82
CA PHE A 90 -31.65 -43.58 -7.62
C PHE A 90 -30.36 -44.36 -7.34
N HIS A 91 -29.68 -44.75 -8.41
CA HIS A 91 -28.48 -45.58 -8.35
C HIS A 91 -27.53 -45.20 -9.49
N GLY A 92 -26.24 -45.51 -9.36
CA GLY A 92 -25.27 -45.34 -10.44
C GLY A 92 -25.15 -43.89 -10.92
N LEU A 93 -24.88 -43.69 -12.21
CA LEU A 93 -24.75 -42.34 -12.78
C LEU A 93 -26.13 -41.72 -13.05
N GLY A 94 -26.32 -40.47 -12.62
CA GLY A 94 -27.54 -39.71 -12.88
C GLY A 94 -27.41 -38.20 -12.65
N GLU A 95 -28.43 -37.50 -13.09
CA GLU A 95 -28.62 -36.06 -12.92
C GLU A 95 -29.91 -35.80 -12.14
N LEU A 96 -29.83 -35.00 -11.07
CA LEU A 96 -30.96 -34.61 -10.22
C LEU A 96 -31.09 -33.09 -10.26
N THR A 97 -32.21 -32.60 -10.77
CA THR A 97 -32.57 -31.18 -10.74
C THR A 97 -33.72 -30.98 -9.77
N THR A 98 -33.61 -30.04 -8.85
CA THR A 98 -34.71 -29.58 -8.00
C THR A 98 -34.82 -28.05 -8.15
N PRO A 99 -35.91 -27.42 -7.70
CA PRO A 99 -35.95 -25.95 -7.63
C PRO A 99 -34.73 -25.41 -6.88
N GLY A 100 -33.84 -24.68 -7.57
CA GLY A 100 -32.64 -24.07 -7.00
C GLY A 100 -31.41 -24.97 -6.82
N SER A 101 -31.43 -26.23 -7.29
CA SER A 101 -30.28 -27.13 -7.21
C SER A 101 -30.17 -28.07 -8.41
N HIS A 102 -28.93 -28.38 -8.79
CA HIS A 102 -28.61 -29.34 -9.84
C HIS A 102 -27.41 -30.19 -9.40
N TYR A 103 -27.58 -31.51 -9.39
CA TYR A 103 -26.52 -32.47 -9.14
C TYR A 103 -26.31 -33.37 -10.36
N ALA A 104 -25.05 -33.57 -10.75
CA ALA A 104 -24.67 -34.59 -11.73
C ALA A 104 -23.55 -35.45 -11.14
N GLY A 105 -23.79 -36.74 -11.02
CA GLY A 105 -22.82 -37.64 -10.38
C GLY A 105 -23.38 -39.01 -10.07
N THR A 106 -22.78 -39.65 -9.07
CA THR A 106 -23.12 -41.01 -8.68
C THR A 106 -24.08 -41.08 -7.49
N PHE A 107 -24.94 -42.09 -7.50
CA PHE A 107 -25.95 -42.37 -6.50
C PHE A 107 -25.85 -43.81 -5.98
N LYS A 108 -26.16 -44.01 -4.70
CA LYS A 108 -26.30 -45.33 -4.07
C LYS A 108 -27.44 -45.30 -3.06
N HIS A 109 -28.39 -46.23 -3.21
CA HIS A 109 -29.58 -46.33 -2.36
C HIS A 109 -30.33 -44.99 -2.22
N GLY A 110 -30.52 -44.27 -3.33
CA GLY A 110 -31.25 -43.00 -3.36
C GLY A 110 -30.47 -41.79 -2.88
N ARG A 111 -29.22 -41.95 -2.42
CA ARG A 111 -28.37 -40.86 -1.91
C ARG A 111 -27.19 -40.59 -2.83
N ARG A 112 -26.68 -39.36 -2.83
CA ARG A 112 -25.42 -39.02 -3.52
C ARG A 112 -24.26 -39.75 -2.84
N ASP A 113 -23.54 -40.57 -3.59
CA ASP A 113 -22.44 -41.41 -3.09
C ASP A 113 -21.46 -41.69 -4.23
N GLY A 114 -20.19 -41.31 -4.05
CA GLY A 114 -19.15 -41.31 -5.09
C GLY A 114 -18.87 -39.90 -5.64
N GLU A 115 -18.33 -39.79 -6.85
CA GLU A 115 -17.99 -38.50 -7.44
C GLU A 115 -19.21 -37.78 -8.04
N GLY A 116 -19.24 -36.46 -7.92
CA GLY A 116 -20.28 -35.62 -8.50
C GLY A 116 -19.99 -34.12 -8.47
N THR A 117 -20.85 -33.37 -9.15
CA THR A 117 -20.90 -31.90 -9.10
C THR A 117 -22.28 -31.46 -8.64
N LEU A 118 -22.34 -30.69 -7.55
CA LEU A 118 -23.55 -30.06 -7.03
C LEU A 118 -23.47 -28.55 -7.26
N LYS A 119 -24.51 -27.97 -7.87
CA LYS A 119 -24.74 -26.53 -7.92
C LYS A 119 -26.00 -26.21 -7.13
N GLN A 120 -25.90 -25.41 -6.09
CA GLN A 120 -27.03 -25.07 -5.22
C GLN A 120 -26.82 -23.69 -4.60
N ASN A 121 -27.83 -22.81 -4.67
CA ASN A 121 -27.79 -21.48 -4.04
C ASN A 121 -26.51 -20.68 -4.38
N ASP A 122 -26.12 -20.63 -5.66
CA ASP A 122 -24.90 -19.98 -6.16
C ASP A 122 -23.58 -20.56 -5.60
N GLN A 123 -23.63 -21.74 -4.97
CA GLN A 123 -22.46 -22.52 -4.57
C GLN A 123 -22.26 -23.67 -5.54
N THR A 124 -21.00 -23.99 -5.84
CA THR A 124 -20.62 -25.16 -6.64
C THR A 124 -19.67 -26.03 -5.85
N TYR A 125 -20.04 -27.29 -5.63
CA TYR A 125 -19.15 -28.31 -5.11
C TYR A 125 -18.84 -29.35 -6.18
N ARG A 126 -17.57 -29.69 -6.34
CA ARG A 126 -17.10 -30.80 -7.18
C ARG A 126 -16.19 -31.69 -6.35
N GLY A 127 -16.57 -32.95 -6.17
CA GLY A 127 -15.78 -33.86 -5.36
C GLY A 127 -16.52 -35.13 -5.01
N GLN A 128 -16.05 -35.82 -3.97
CA GLN A 128 -16.67 -37.04 -3.51
C GLN A 128 -17.82 -36.75 -2.54
N PHE A 129 -18.80 -37.64 -2.54
CA PHE A 129 -19.97 -37.64 -1.69
C PHE A 129 -20.07 -38.96 -0.94
N LYS A 130 -20.56 -38.90 0.29
CA LYS A 130 -20.95 -40.07 1.08
C LYS A 130 -22.26 -39.78 1.77
N ASP A 131 -23.29 -40.55 1.43
CA ASP A 131 -24.62 -40.42 2.03
C ASP A 131 -25.12 -38.95 2.05
N ASP A 132 -25.08 -38.29 0.89
CA ASP A 132 -25.48 -36.89 0.66
C ASP A 132 -24.55 -35.80 1.22
N LEU A 133 -23.47 -36.16 1.92
CA LEU A 133 -22.49 -35.21 2.47
C LEU A 133 -21.23 -35.17 1.63
N TYR A 134 -20.56 -34.00 1.58
CA TYR A 134 -19.20 -33.90 1.03
C TYR A 134 -18.24 -34.75 1.85
N GLU A 135 -17.43 -35.53 1.16
CA GLU A 135 -16.47 -36.46 1.76
C GLU A 135 -15.21 -36.51 0.87
N GLY A 136 -14.06 -36.88 1.41
CA GLY A 136 -12.84 -37.08 0.62
C GLY A 136 -12.34 -35.80 -0.05
N ALA A 137 -11.73 -35.92 -1.22
CA ALA A 137 -11.20 -34.76 -1.95
C ALA A 137 -12.32 -34.02 -2.70
N GLY A 138 -12.29 -32.69 -2.65
CA GLY A 138 -13.23 -31.86 -3.38
C GLY A 138 -12.80 -30.40 -3.48
N GLU A 139 -13.58 -29.65 -4.25
CA GLU A 139 -13.51 -28.20 -4.42
C GLU A 139 -14.90 -27.60 -4.17
N LEU A 140 -14.97 -26.58 -3.32
CA LEU A 140 -16.18 -25.81 -3.02
C LEU A 140 -15.94 -24.35 -3.42
N GLU A 141 -16.80 -23.81 -4.25
CA GLU A 141 -16.88 -22.39 -4.61
C GLU A 141 -18.17 -21.81 -4.04
N LEU A 142 -18.07 -20.69 -3.34
CA LEU A 142 -19.20 -19.96 -2.75
C LEU A 142 -19.61 -18.77 -3.63
N ALA A 143 -20.81 -18.25 -3.36
CA ALA A 143 -21.40 -17.15 -4.14
C ALA A 143 -20.59 -15.84 -4.11
N ASP A 144 -19.80 -15.63 -3.06
CA ASP A 144 -18.90 -14.46 -2.91
C ASP A 144 -17.57 -14.62 -3.66
N GLY A 145 -17.36 -15.76 -4.34
CA GLY A 145 -16.12 -16.08 -5.06
C GLY A 145 -15.06 -16.76 -4.19
N SER A 146 -15.29 -16.92 -2.89
CA SER A 146 -14.40 -17.68 -2.02
C SER A 146 -14.39 -19.17 -2.40
N ARG A 147 -13.24 -19.83 -2.20
CA ARG A 147 -13.04 -21.22 -2.61
C ARG A 147 -12.36 -22.02 -1.53
N TYR A 148 -12.64 -23.31 -1.48
CA TYR A 148 -11.85 -24.28 -0.73
C TYR A 148 -11.55 -25.49 -1.61
N GLN A 149 -10.29 -25.89 -1.67
CA GLN A 149 -9.84 -27.09 -2.34
C GLN A 149 -9.08 -27.96 -1.34
N GLY A 150 -9.57 -29.18 -1.09
CA GLY A 150 -8.92 -30.05 -0.12
C GLY A 150 -9.79 -31.22 0.33
N LEU A 151 -9.49 -31.71 1.52
CA LEU A 151 -10.22 -32.81 2.13
C LEU A 151 -11.49 -32.33 2.84
N PHE A 152 -12.54 -33.14 2.74
CA PHE A 152 -13.83 -32.99 3.39
C PHE A 152 -14.16 -34.21 4.22
N ALA A 153 -14.84 -34.00 5.35
CA ALA A 153 -15.48 -35.05 6.11
C ALA A 153 -16.82 -34.55 6.65
N LYS A 154 -17.88 -35.35 6.51
CA LYS A 154 -19.23 -35.00 7.00
C LYS A 154 -19.71 -33.61 6.54
N GLY A 155 -19.43 -33.27 5.29
CA GLY A 155 -19.88 -32.01 4.69
C GLY A 155 -19.02 -30.78 4.98
N LYS A 156 -17.91 -30.91 5.70
CA LYS A 156 -17.05 -29.76 6.08
C LYS A 156 -15.60 -29.96 5.62
N PRO A 157 -14.87 -28.87 5.32
CA PRO A 157 -13.42 -28.90 5.18
C PRO A 157 -12.76 -29.56 6.40
N ASN A 158 -12.06 -30.68 6.19
CA ASN A 158 -11.44 -31.45 7.26
C ASN A 158 -10.24 -32.24 6.71
N GLY A 159 -9.03 -31.87 7.13
CA GLY A 159 -7.77 -32.37 6.59
C GLY A 159 -6.96 -31.29 5.88
N ALA A 160 -6.03 -31.70 5.02
CA ALA A 160 -5.21 -30.75 4.25
C ALA A 160 -6.06 -30.05 3.17
N GLY A 161 -5.84 -28.75 2.98
CA GLY A 161 -6.48 -27.98 1.93
C GLY A 161 -5.94 -26.56 1.79
N VAL A 162 -6.51 -25.85 0.82
CA VAL A 162 -6.27 -24.44 0.53
C VAL A 162 -7.63 -23.73 0.47
N ARG A 163 -7.75 -22.60 1.14
CA ARG A 163 -8.93 -21.72 1.13
C ARG A 163 -8.53 -20.36 0.56
N SER A 164 -9.26 -19.87 -0.44
CA SER A 164 -9.20 -18.46 -0.85
C SER A 164 -10.46 -17.72 -0.40
N ASP A 165 -10.31 -16.51 0.14
CA ASP A 165 -11.46 -15.64 0.42
C ASP A 165 -11.93 -14.86 -0.83
N ALA A 166 -12.99 -14.07 -0.70
CA ALA A 166 -13.55 -13.26 -1.78
C ALA A 166 -12.59 -12.16 -2.29
N SER A 167 -11.62 -11.75 -1.46
CA SER A 167 -10.59 -10.78 -1.81
C SER A 167 -9.40 -11.40 -2.54
N GLY A 168 -9.30 -12.74 -2.56
CA GLY A 168 -8.22 -13.50 -3.18
C GLY A 168 -7.10 -13.90 -2.23
N ASN A 169 -7.23 -13.63 -0.93
CA ASN A 169 -6.21 -14.05 0.04
C ASN A 169 -6.28 -15.55 0.23
N GLN A 170 -5.12 -16.20 0.31
CA GLN A 170 -5.00 -17.65 0.39
C GLN A 170 -4.54 -18.12 1.76
N PHE A 171 -5.16 -19.20 2.23
CA PHE A 171 -4.82 -19.89 3.47
C PHE A 171 -4.58 -21.36 3.17
N SER A 172 -3.44 -21.89 3.58
CA SER A 172 -3.09 -23.30 3.33
C SER A 172 -2.72 -24.00 4.63
N GLY A 173 -3.17 -25.24 4.82
CA GLY A 173 -2.79 -26.03 5.99
C GLY A 173 -3.82 -27.10 6.33
N ARG A 174 -3.90 -27.43 7.62
CA ARG A 174 -4.85 -28.43 8.13
C ARG A 174 -6.12 -27.77 8.66
N PHE A 175 -7.25 -28.16 8.11
CA PHE A 175 -8.57 -27.73 8.54
C PHE A 175 -9.22 -28.77 9.45
N ILE A 176 -9.92 -28.31 10.49
CA ILE A 176 -10.77 -29.13 11.36
C ILE A 176 -12.13 -28.43 11.44
N ASP A 177 -13.16 -29.10 10.93
CA ASP A 177 -14.53 -28.57 10.85
C ASP A 177 -14.64 -27.17 10.23
N GLY A 178 -13.86 -26.90 9.18
CA GLY A 178 -13.85 -25.62 8.47
C GLY A 178 -12.83 -24.59 8.99
N LEU A 179 -12.19 -24.84 10.14
CA LEU A 179 -11.26 -23.91 10.76
C LEU A 179 -9.82 -24.35 10.52
N LEU A 180 -8.95 -23.41 10.11
CA LEU A 180 -7.52 -23.66 9.98
C LEU A 180 -6.88 -23.80 11.38
N GLN A 181 -6.09 -24.87 11.56
CA GLN A 181 -5.48 -25.27 12.82
C GLN A 181 -4.05 -25.78 12.61
N GLY A 182 -3.17 -25.53 13.57
CA GLY A 182 -1.78 -25.97 13.53
C GLY A 182 -0.98 -25.25 12.45
N SER A 183 0.05 -25.88 11.91
CA SER A 183 0.92 -25.24 10.91
C SER A 183 0.17 -24.93 9.60
N GLY A 184 0.38 -23.73 9.09
CA GLY A 184 -0.18 -23.29 7.82
C GLY A 184 0.54 -22.09 7.23
N THR A 185 0.02 -21.61 6.11
CA THR A 185 0.45 -20.38 5.46
C THR A 185 -0.74 -19.46 5.20
N TYR A 186 -0.48 -18.17 5.20
CA TYR A 186 -1.37 -17.13 4.70
C TYR A 186 -0.61 -16.27 3.70
N ASP A 187 -1.23 -16.00 2.55
CA ASP A 187 -0.69 -15.17 1.49
C ASP A 187 -1.78 -14.17 1.07
N SER A 188 -1.53 -12.89 1.26
CA SER A 188 -2.44 -11.80 0.86
C SER A 188 -2.27 -11.45 -0.61
N VAL A 189 -3.31 -10.92 -1.24
CA VAL A 189 -3.21 -10.32 -2.58
C VAL A 189 -2.29 -9.09 -2.62
N ASP A 190 -2.15 -8.41 -1.48
CA ASP A 190 -1.32 -7.22 -1.32
C ASP A 190 0.16 -7.56 -1.02
N GLY A 191 0.52 -8.84 -1.00
CA GLY A 191 1.91 -9.32 -0.85
C GLY A 191 2.33 -9.66 0.58
N GLU A 192 1.45 -9.54 1.57
CA GLU A 192 1.73 -9.99 2.93
C GLU A 192 1.79 -11.52 3.00
N GLN A 193 2.71 -12.05 3.80
CA GLN A 193 2.89 -13.49 3.99
C GLN A 193 3.02 -13.86 5.46
N TYR A 194 2.39 -14.96 5.86
CA TYR A 194 2.62 -15.59 7.15
C TYR A 194 2.87 -17.08 7.00
N ILE A 195 3.89 -17.57 7.72
CA ILE A 195 4.19 -19.00 7.85
C ILE A 195 4.33 -19.30 9.34
N GLY A 196 3.44 -20.13 9.89
CA GLY A 196 3.46 -20.42 11.31
C GLY A 196 2.29 -21.26 11.78
N GLU A 197 2.03 -21.24 13.08
CA GLU A 197 0.89 -21.92 13.68
C GLU A 197 -0.39 -21.07 13.59
N PHE A 198 -1.53 -21.75 13.52
CA PHE A 198 -2.86 -21.19 13.50
C PHE A 198 -3.75 -21.85 14.54
N LYS A 199 -4.69 -21.08 15.09
CA LYS A 199 -5.78 -21.58 15.92
C LYS A 199 -7.06 -20.86 15.57
N ASP A 200 -8.09 -21.61 15.19
CA ASP A 200 -9.41 -21.07 14.80
C ASP A 200 -9.31 -19.96 13.72
N ASN A 201 -8.45 -20.17 12.71
CA ASN A 201 -8.08 -19.21 11.65
C ASN A 201 -7.25 -17.98 12.07
N ARG A 202 -6.81 -17.88 13.33
CA ARG A 202 -5.92 -16.79 13.79
C ARG A 202 -4.48 -17.24 13.84
N LEU A 203 -3.55 -16.30 13.65
CA LEU A 203 -2.12 -16.53 13.91
C LEU A 203 -1.95 -16.84 15.40
N GLU A 204 -1.26 -17.93 15.70
CA GLU A 204 -1.02 -18.41 17.06
C GLU A 204 0.36 -19.05 17.12
N GLY A 205 0.99 -19.11 18.28
CA GLY A 205 2.26 -19.82 18.46
C GLY A 205 3.39 -19.21 17.64
N ARG A 206 4.38 -20.01 17.22
CA ARG A 206 5.54 -19.47 16.50
C ARG A 206 5.22 -19.23 15.03
N GLY A 207 5.65 -18.08 14.52
CA GLY A 207 5.49 -17.74 13.11
C GLY A 207 6.52 -16.76 12.58
N ARG A 208 6.49 -16.61 11.25
CA ARG A 208 7.16 -15.56 10.49
C ARG A 208 6.09 -14.81 9.70
N TYR A 209 5.97 -13.51 9.95
CA TYR A 209 5.13 -12.58 9.20
C TYR A 209 6.02 -11.67 8.35
N GLU A 210 5.59 -11.37 7.12
CA GLU A 210 6.22 -10.41 6.22
C GLU A 210 5.12 -9.51 5.67
N ASN A 211 5.28 -8.18 5.79
CA ASN A 211 4.33 -7.21 5.23
C ASN A 211 4.64 -6.95 3.74
N ALA A 212 3.77 -6.16 3.09
CA ALA A 212 3.94 -5.76 1.69
C ALA A 212 5.24 -4.97 1.44
N GLU A 213 5.75 -4.26 2.45
CA GLU A 213 7.00 -3.50 2.38
C GLU A 213 8.27 -4.37 2.50
N GLY A 214 8.14 -5.66 2.87
CA GLY A 214 9.25 -6.60 3.03
C GLY A 214 9.91 -6.60 4.41
N ASP A 215 9.33 -5.91 5.38
CA ASP A 215 9.69 -6.04 6.79
C ASP A 215 9.23 -7.40 7.31
N VAL A 216 10.06 -8.05 8.14
CA VAL A 216 9.85 -9.42 8.59
C VAL A 216 9.80 -9.46 10.11
N TRP A 217 8.74 -10.05 10.67
CA TRP A 217 8.60 -10.32 12.10
C TRP A 217 8.63 -11.82 12.37
N ILE A 218 9.41 -12.23 13.36
CA ILE A 218 9.57 -13.63 13.77
C ILE A 218 9.37 -13.70 15.27
N GLY A 219 8.42 -14.48 15.75
CA GLY A 219 8.20 -14.61 17.19
C GLY A 219 6.98 -15.41 17.55
N ASP A 220 6.52 -15.21 18.78
CA ASP A 220 5.30 -15.82 19.32
C ASP A 220 4.08 -14.92 19.03
N PHE A 221 3.07 -15.51 18.39
CA PHE A 221 1.80 -14.89 18.04
C PHE A 221 0.71 -15.37 18.99
N LYS A 222 -0.20 -14.47 19.34
CA LYS A 222 -1.36 -14.76 20.16
C LYS A 222 -2.56 -13.98 19.65
N ASP A 223 -3.66 -14.68 19.40
CA ASP A 223 -4.91 -14.08 18.92
C ASP A 223 -4.71 -13.18 17.67
N GLY A 224 -3.77 -13.54 16.78
CA GLY A 224 -3.48 -12.80 15.55
C GLY A 224 -2.46 -11.66 15.69
N SER A 225 -1.91 -11.41 16.88
CA SER A 225 -0.91 -10.37 17.10
C SER A 225 0.42 -10.92 17.58
N LEU A 226 1.52 -10.24 17.24
CA LEU A 226 2.84 -10.56 17.76
C LEU A 226 2.96 -10.06 19.21
N ASP A 227 3.05 -11.00 20.15
CA ASP A 227 3.04 -10.75 21.59
C ASP A 227 4.07 -11.66 22.28
N GLY A 228 5.05 -11.06 22.96
CA GLY A 228 6.12 -11.81 23.63
C GLY A 228 7.47 -11.63 22.98
N GLN A 229 8.34 -12.64 22.98
CA GLN A 229 9.69 -12.47 22.42
C GLN A 229 9.67 -12.60 20.90
N GLY A 230 10.45 -11.76 20.22
CA GLY A 230 10.59 -11.83 18.78
C GLY A 230 11.80 -11.08 18.23
N GLU A 231 11.89 -11.12 16.92
CA GLU A 231 12.84 -10.39 16.11
C GLU A 231 12.08 -9.72 14.96
N MET A 232 12.42 -8.47 14.66
CA MET A 232 11.98 -7.77 13.46
C MET A 232 13.20 -7.43 12.63
N LEU A 233 13.11 -7.67 11.33
CA LEU A 233 14.09 -7.34 10.31
C LEU A 233 13.42 -6.35 9.37
N GLY A 234 13.81 -5.09 9.44
CA GLY A 234 13.31 -4.08 8.52
C GLY A 234 13.93 -4.25 7.14
N SER A 235 13.13 -3.96 6.11
CA SER A 235 13.54 -3.84 4.71
C SER A 235 14.63 -2.78 4.52
N ASP A 236 14.66 -1.76 5.39
CA ASP A 236 15.70 -0.73 5.52
C ASP A 236 17.03 -1.24 6.10
N GLY A 237 17.08 -2.50 6.56
CA GLY A 237 18.24 -3.10 7.22
C GLY A 237 18.27 -2.92 8.74
N SER A 238 17.27 -2.25 9.33
CA SER A 238 17.09 -2.20 10.77
C SER A 238 16.78 -3.58 11.34
N ARG A 239 17.14 -3.80 12.59
CA ARG A 239 16.95 -5.07 13.29
C ARG A 239 16.58 -4.82 14.73
N TYR A 240 15.44 -5.35 15.15
CA TYR A 240 15.04 -5.38 16.54
C TYR A 240 15.02 -6.80 17.06
N ARG A 241 15.56 -7.04 18.26
CA ARG A 241 15.33 -8.27 19.02
C ARG A 241 14.94 -7.92 20.43
N GLY A 242 13.78 -8.39 20.87
CA GLY A 242 13.25 -8.06 22.19
C GLY A 242 11.82 -8.50 22.36
N SER A 243 11.08 -7.79 23.19
CA SER A 243 9.68 -8.11 23.46
C SER A 243 8.76 -7.27 22.58
N PHE A 244 7.62 -7.85 22.21
CA PHE A 244 6.55 -7.22 21.47
C PHE A 244 5.27 -7.23 22.30
N ARG A 245 4.46 -6.20 22.08
CA ARG A 245 3.05 -6.17 22.51
C ARG A 245 2.23 -5.56 21.39
N GLU A 246 1.23 -6.29 20.89
CA GLU A 246 0.37 -5.84 19.78
C GLU A 246 1.21 -5.28 18.62
N TRP A 247 2.19 -6.05 18.15
CA TRP A 247 3.14 -5.68 17.07
C TRP A 247 4.16 -4.59 17.37
N ARG A 248 4.08 -3.92 18.53
CA ARG A 248 4.99 -2.84 18.91
C ARG A 248 6.15 -3.31 19.77
N PHE A 249 7.32 -2.68 19.65
CA PHE A 249 8.43 -2.92 20.57
C PHE A 249 8.02 -2.56 22.00
N HIS A 250 8.28 -3.48 22.91
CA HIS A 250 7.92 -3.34 24.32
C HIS A 250 8.96 -4.02 25.22
N GLY A 251 9.01 -3.62 26.48
CA GLY A 251 9.90 -4.25 27.47
C GLY A 251 11.36 -4.10 27.07
N GLN A 252 12.21 -5.10 27.37
CA GLN A 252 13.63 -5.03 27.05
C GLN A 252 13.90 -5.49 25.61
N GLY A 253 14.81 -4.79 24.93
CA GLY A 253 15.22 -5.15 23.58
C GLY A 253 16.53 -4.51 23.14
N ARG A 254 16.94 -4.88 21.93
CA ARG A 254 18.04 -4.29 21.19
C ARG A 254 17.56 -3.91 19.81
N LEU A 255 17.59 -2.62 19.50
CA LEU A 255 17.34 -2.08 18.18
C LEU A 255 18.69 -1.71 17.54
N GLN A 256 18.89 -2.12 16.30
CA GLN A 256 19.93 -1.62 15.42
C GLN A 256 19.23 -0.92 14.27
N LEU A 257 19.59 0.34 14.02
CA LEU A 257 19.07 1.14 12.92
C LEU A 257 19.95 0.97 11.68
N ALA A 258 19.41 1.34 10.52
CA ALA A 258 20.10 1.25 9.23
C ALA A 258 21.42 2.06 9.18
N ASP A 259 21.48 3.20 9.87
CA ASP A 259 22.69 4.04 10.01
C ASP A 259 23.81 3.39 10.85
N GLY A 260 23.55 2.21 11.44
CA GLY A 260 24.46 1.49 12.33
C GLY A 260 24.35 1.89 13.80
N SER A 261 23.53 2.88 14.14
CA SER A 261 23.21 3.22 15.53
C SER A 261 22.50 2.05 16.22
N GLN A 262 22.73 1.89 17.51
CA GLN A 262 22.20 0.79 18.30
C GLN A 262 21.66 1.28 19.63
N TYR A 263 20.43 0.92 19.96
CA TYR A 263 19.86 1.11 21.28
C TYR A 263 19.69 -0.23 21.99
N ILE A 264 20.09 -0.30 23.25
CA ILE A 264 19.92 -1.46 24.12
C ILE A 264 19.27 -0.96 25.41
N GLY A 265 18.07 -1.43 25.73
CA GLY A 265 17.33 -0.98 26.91
C GLY A 265 15.85 -1.29 26.82
N GLY A 266 15.06 -0.54 27.59
CA GLY A 266 13.61 -0.66 27.58
C GLY A 266 12.95 0.07 26.40
N PHE A 267 11.76 -0.41 26.04
CA PHE A 267 10.87 0.09 25.01
C PHE A 267 9.44 0.13 25.51
N GLU A 268 8.69 1.14 25.07
CA GLU A 268 7.26 1.22 25.26
C GLU A 268 6.62 1.86 24.02
N ASN A 269 5.78 1.09 23.32
CA ASN A 269 5.13 1.49 22.07
C ASN A 269 6.15 2.02 21.04
N ASP A 270 7.14 1.20 20.71
CA ASP A 270 8.21 1.49 19.73
C ASP A 270 9.26 2.51 20.20
N ALA A 271 8.96 3.31 21.22
CA ALA A 271 9.86 4.34 21.73
C ALA A 271 10.82 3.82 22.82
N TYR A 272 12.04 4.38 22.87
CA TYR A 272 12.97 4.13 23.97
C TYR A 272 12.36 4.55 25.31
N HIS A 273 12.35 3.64 26.28
CA HIS A 273 11.75 3.86 27.59
C HIS A 273 12.57 3.20 28.70
N GLY A 274 12.64 3.82 29.87
CA GLY A 274 13.36 3.28 31.01
C GLY A 274 14.88 3.35 30.86
N GLU A 275 15.61 2.47 31.54
CA GLU A 275 17.07 2.45 31.44
C GLU A 275 17.51 1.94 30.06
N GLY A 276 18.47 2.66 29.46
CA GLY A 276 18.96 2.30 28.13
C GLY A 276 20.28 2.95 27.75
N ARG A 277 20.89 2.40 26.70
CA ARG A 277 22.14 2.87 26.10
C ARG A 277 21.97 2.97 24.59
N LEU A 278 22.09 4.19 24.07
CA LEU A 278 22.22 4.48 22.64
C LEU A 278 23.70 4.57 22.27
N ILE A 279 24.11 3.87 21.22
CA ILE A 279 25.43 3.93 20.58
C ILE A 279 25.16 4.50 19.19
N GLN A 280 25.59 5.72 18.92
CA GLN A 280 25.40 6.34 17.60
C GLN A 280 26.40 5.76 16.60
N ALA A 281 26.13 5.90 15.30
CA ALA A 281 27.01 5.44 14.21
C ALA A 281 28.48 5.93 14.35
N ASN A 282 28.69 7.14 14.88
CA ASN A 282 30.01 7.71 15.16
C ASN A 282 30.72 7.13 16.41
N GLY A 283 30.13 6.14 17.07
CA GLY A 283 30.64 5.51 18.29
C GLY A 283 30.33 6.26 19.59
N LYS A 284 29.66 7.42 19.54
CA LYS A 284 29.27 8.15 20.75
C LYS A 284 28.22 7.37 21.53
N VAL A 285 28.49 7.17 22.82
CA VAL A 285 27.64 6.38 23.72
C VAL A 285 26.88 7.30 24.67
N SER A 286 25.57 7.09 24.72
CA SER A 286 24.58 7.84 25.50
C SER A 286 23.82 6.87 26.41
N LYS A 287 24.22 6.78 27.68
CA LYS A 287 23.52 5.99 28.71
C LYS A 287 22.62 6.88 29.55
N GLY A 288 21.48 6.35 29.98
CA GLY A 288 20.56 7.12 30.81
C GLY A 288 19.19 6.48 31.00
N TYR A 289 18.28 7.28 31.54
CA TYR A 289 16.85 6.95 31.61
C TYR A 289 16.11 7.68 30.50
N TRP A 290 15.25 6.97 29.78
CA TRP A 290 14.50 7.43 28.63
C TRP A 290 13.00 7.44 28.92
N ILE A 291 12.30 8.43 28.38
CA ILE A 291 10.83 8.50 28.39
C ILE A 291 10.40 8.91 26.99
N ASN A 292 9.62 8.04 26.33
CA ASN A 292 9.07 8.28 24.99
C ASN A 292 10.14 8.76 23.99
N GLY A 293 11.29 8.08 23.95
CA GLY A 293 12.37 8.41 23.03
C GLY A 293 13.29 9.56 23.47
N VAL A 294 13.00 10.25 24.58
CA VAL A 294 13.84 11.34 25.10
C VAL A 294 14.65 10.89 26.30
N ARG A 295 15.97 11.12 26.27
CA ARG A 295 16.85 10.83 27.42
C ARG A 295 16.69 11.90 28.49
N VAL A 296 15.90 11.60 29.52
CA VAL A 296 15.58 12.53 30.62
C VAL A 296 16.62 12.54 31.74
N ARG A 297 17.39 11.45 31.91
CA ARG A 297 18.48 11.39 32.90
C ARG A 297 19.75 10.84 32.29
N ASP A 298 20.90 11.33 32.74
CA ASP A 298 22.19 10.79 32.34
C ASP A 298 22.54 9.46 33.04
N ALA A 299 23.73 8.94 32.78
CA ALA A 299 24.22 7.70 33.39
C ALA A 299 24.39 7.76 34.92
N LYS A 300 24.43 8.96 35.52
CA LYS A 300 24.53 9.19 36.96
C LYS A 300 23.16 9.47 37.61
N GLY A 301 22.08 9.39 36.82
CA GLY A 301 20.72 9.71 37.27
C GLY A 301 20.42 11.21 37.37
N GLN A 302 21.33 12.08 36.92
CA GLN A 302 21.10 13.52 36.92
C GLN A 302 20.06 13.87 35.86
N LEU A 303 19.09 14.71 36.24
CA LEU A 303 18.08 15.21 35.32
C LEU A 303 18.76 16.06 34.24
N LEU A 304 18.50 15.73 32.99
CA LEU A 304 18.97 16.50 31.85
C LEU A 304 17.97 17.62 31.56
N PRO A 305 18.42 18.81 31.14
CA PRO A 305 17.53 19.83 30.63
C PRO A 305 16.70 19.28 29.48
N ASP A 306 15.42 19.63 29.46
CA ASP A 306 14.55 19.25 28.37
C ASP A 306 14.95 20.01 27.09
N PRO A 307 15.19 19.31 25.96
CA PRO A 307 15.52 19.96 24.69
C PRO A 307 14.47 20.97 24.23
N LEU A 308 13.19 20.72 24.48
CA LEU A 308 12.10 21.64 24.13
C LEU A 308 12.16 22.90 24.99
N ASP A 309 12.40 22.78 26.29
CA ASP A 309 12.53 23.94 27.19
C ASP A 309 13.70 24.82 26.75
N LEU A 310 14.86 24.20 26.44
CA LEU A 310 16.02 24.92 25.93
C LEU A 310 15.74 25.59 24.59
N ALA A 311 15.01 24.92 23.70
CA ALA A 311 14.59 25.48 22.43
C ALA A 311 13.72 26.72 22.63
N LEU A 312 12.62 26.60 23.38
CA LEU A 312 11.68 27.70 23.63
C LEU A 312 12.38 28.95 24.19
N LEU A 313 13.36 28.78 25.08
CA LEU A 313 14.13 29.89 25.65
C LEU A 313 15.15 30.50 24.67
N ASN A 314 15.66 29.72 23.70
CA ASN A 314 16.72 30.14 22.79
C ASN A 314 16.28 30.48 21.37
N GLN A 315 15.05 30.12 20.96
CA GLN A 315 14.61 30.24 19.57
C GLN A 315 14.75 31.65 18.99
N GLY A 316 14.40 32.69 19.75
CA GLY A 316 14.59 34.09 19.32
C GLY A 316 16.06 34.41 18.99
N ARG A 317 16.99 34.00 19.86
CA ARG A 317 18.43 34.20 19.66
C ARG A 317 18.96 33.41 18.46
N LEU A 318 18.48 32.18 18.25
CA LEU A 318 18.87 31.35 17.10
C LEU A 318 18.43 32.00 15.79
N LEU A 319 17.19 32.48 15.73
CA LEU A 319 16.67 33.21 14.58
C LEU A 319 17.46 34.50 14.33
N ASP A 320 17.62 35.35 15.35
CA ASP A 320 18.35 36.63 15.20
C ASP A 320 19.78 36.41 14.68
N LYS A 321 20.46 35.37 15.17
CA LYS A 321 21.80 34.99 14.68
C LYS A 321 21.76 34.57 13.20
N ALA A 322 20.78 33.77 12.80
CA ALA A 322 20.64 33.33 11.41
C ALA A 322 20.33 34.51 10.47
N LEU A 323 19.42 35.41 10.87
CA LEU A 323 19.04 36.58 10.07
C LEU A 323 20.18 37.61 9.98
N ALA A 324 20.92 37.83 11.06
CA ALA A 324 22.07 38.75 11.08
C ALA A 324 23.25 38.26 10.22
N ALA A 325 23.33 36.95 9.97
CA ALA A 325 24.36 36.36 9.13
C ALA A 325 24.12 36.57 7.62
N VAL A 326 22.94 37.05 7.22
CA VAL A 326 22.64 37.37 5.81
C VAL A 326 23.38 38.65 5.40
N PRO A 327 24.38 38.57 4.51
CA PRO A 327 25.11 39.75 4.05
C PRO A 327 24.22 40.64 3.17
N PRO A 328 24.49 41.96 3.11
CA PRO A 328 23.85 42.83 2.12
C PRO A 328 24.42 42.56 0.72
N SER A 329 23.61 42.91 -0.29
CA SER A 329 23.96 42.76 -1.72
C SER A 329 25.14 43.63 -2.12
N GLN A 330 26.07 43.08 -2.91
CA GLN A 330 27.32 43.74 -3.31
C GLN A 330 27.61 43.67 -4.81
N ALA A 331 27.20 42.58 -5.49
CA ALA A 331 27.40 42.36 -6.91
C ALA A 331 26.14 42.74 -7.74
N PRO A 332 26.23 42.81 -9.08
CA PRO A 332 25.08 43.21 -9.89
C PRO A 332 23.96 42.17 -9.93
N ILE A 333 24.26 40.86 -9.82
CA ILE A 333 23.25 39.80 -9.63
C ILE A 333 23.81 38.77 -8.65
N GLU A 334 23.17 38.61 -7.49
CA GLU A 334 23.50 37.61 -6.48
C GLU A 334 22.31 36.67 -6.22
N LEU A 335 22.61 35.51 -5.63
CA LEU A 335 21.62 34.53 -5.23
C LEU A 335 21.47 34.52 -3.71
N TYR A 336 20.24 34.64 -3.23
CA TYR A 336 19.86 34.45 -1.84
C TYR A 336 19.00 33.20 -1.72
N SER A 337 19.00 32.56 -0.55
CA SER A 337 18.22 31.35 -0.33
C SER A 337 17.47 31.31 1.01
N LEU A 338 16.27 30.75 0.98
CA LEU A 338 15.48 30.36 2.13
C LEU A 338 15.15 28.88 2.01
N VAL A 339 15.62 28.06 2.94
CA VAL A 339 15.34 26.62 2.98
C VAL A 339 14.53 26.28 4.22
N VAL A 340 13.48 25.48 4.08
CA VAL A 340 12.57 25.10 5.17
C VAL A 340 12.39 23.58 5.19
N ALA A 341 12.75 22.95 6.31
CA ALA A 341 12.35 21.57 6.65
C ALA A 341 11.20 21.65 7.66
N GLY A 342 9.99 21.28 7.21
CA GLY A 342 8.75 21.54 7.96
C GLY A 342 8.39 20.51 9.00
N ASP A 343 8.58 19.21 8.72
CA ASP A 343 8.23 18.13 9.64
C ASP A 343 9.48 17.63 10.38
N GLY A 344 9.41 17.66 11.71
CA GLY A 344 10.47 17.20 12.61
C GLY A 344 10.37 15.76 13.10
N GLN A 345 9.39 14.98 12.65
CA GLN A 345 9.23 13.56 12.96
C GLN A 345 10.10 12.67 12.08
N GLN A 346 10.28 13.03 10.80
CA GLN A 346 11.13 12.30 9.85
C GLN A 346 12.41 13.08 9.49
N SER A 347 13.57 12.43 9.61
CA SER A 347 14.87 13.04 9.33
C SER A 347 15.15 13.31 7.83
N VAL A 348 14.37 12.75 6.90
CA VAL A 348 14.54 12.98 5.45
C VAL A 348 14.43 14.46 5.09
N PHE A 349 13.48 15.19 5.67
CA PHE A 349 13.25 16.60 5.39
C PHE A 349 14.44 17.47 5.82
N LEU A 350 15.04 17.13 6.97
CA LEU A 350 16.27 17.75 7.46
C LEU A 350 17.44 17.48 6.51
N ARG A 351 17.70 16.21 6.17
CA ARG A 351 18.82 15.81 5.29
C ARG A 351 18.72 16.49 3.94
N GLU A 352 17.52 16.49 3.37
CA GLU A 352 17.23 17.12 2.09
C GLU A 352 17.42 18.65 2.15
N ALA A 353 16.92 19.32 3.19
CA ALA A 353 17.13 20.74 3.41
C ALA A 353 18.62 21.11 3.54
N ASP A 354 19.40 20.30 4.26
CA ASP A 354 20.84 20.51 4.42
C ASP A 354 21.60 20.32 3.12
N TYR A 355 21.25 19.29 2.34
CA TYR A 355 21.83 19.06 1.03
C TYR A 355 21.53 20.22 0.07
N VAL A 356 20.27 20.65 -0.01
CA VAL A 356 19.86 21.75 -0.90
C VAL A 356 20.51 23.06 -0.49
N SER A 357 20.53 23.37 0.82
CA SER A 357 21.22 24.56 1.33
C SER A 357 22.71 24.56 0.95
N ASN A 358 23.39 23.42 1.12
CA ASN A 358 24.79 23.28 0.75
C ASN A 358 25.01 23.38 -0.78
N MET A 359 24.14 22.78 -1.58
CA MET A 359 24.21 22.89 -3.05
C MET A 359 24.05 24.34 -3.52
N LEU A 360 23.05 25.06 -2.99
CA LEU A 360 22.81 26.46 -3.33
C LEU A 360 24.04 27.32 -2.98
N LYS A 361 24.68 27.04 -1.85
CA LYS A 361 25.92 27.71 -1.43
C LYS A 361 27.10 27.39 -2.36
N VAL A 362 27.41 26.12 -2.52
CA VAL A 362 28.68 25.66 -3.12
C VAL A 362 28.62 25.69 -4.64
N ARG A 363 27.52 25.21 -5.24
CA ARG A 363 27.38 25.10 -6.70
C ARG A 363 26.80 26.36 -7.34
N PHE A 364 25.79 26.94 -6.70
CA PHE A 364 25.08 28.11 -7.22
C PHE A 364 25.54 29.44 -6.60
N GLY A 365 26.53 29.40 -5.70
CA GLY A 365 27.16 30.60 -5.15
C GLY A 365 26.19 31.49 -4.36
N ALA A 366 25.25 30.90 -3.63
CA ALA A 366 24.31 31.66 -2.80
C ALA A 366 25.08 32.51 -1.77
N HIS A 367 24.93 33.82 -1.88
CA HIS A 367 25.60 34.84 -1.08
C HIS A 367 24.99 34.94 0.32
N GLY A 368 23.65 34.95 0.42
CA GLY A 368 22.91 34.94 1.67
C GLY A 368 22.02 33.72 1.81
N GLN A 369 21.97 33.13 3.01
CA GLN A 369 21.18 31.93 3.27
C GLN A 369 20.47 32.00 4.63
N VAL A 370 19.22 31.56 4.66
CA VAL A 370 18.49 31.27 5.89
C VAL A 370 17.93 29.86 5.78
N THR A 371 18.13 29.04 6.82
CA THR A 371 17.56 27.69 6.89
C THR A 371 16.74 27.56 8.17
N LEU A 372 15.47 27.20 8.04
CA LEU A 372 14.54 26.96 9.14
C LEU A 372 14.22 25.46 9.22
N VAL A 373 14.24 24.89 10.41
CA VAL A 373 14.17 23.42 10.58
C VAL A 373 13.30 23.08 11.77
N ASN A 374 12.33 22.19 11.57
CA ASN A 374 11.76 21.39 12.64
C ASN A 374 12.42 20.02 12.64
N HIS A 375 12.90 19.57 13.80
CA HIS A 375 13.50 18.24 13.97
C HIS A 375 13.64 17.89 15.45
N ARG A 376 13.46 16.62 15.84
CA ARG A 376 13.63 16.16 17.23
C ARG A 376 14.99 16.48 17.84
N ASP A 377 16.05 16.37 17.05
CA ASP A 377 17.44 16.53 17.53
C ASP A 377 18.00 17.95 17.38
N HIS A 378 17.32 18.82 16.63
CA HIS A 378 17.82 20.16 16.29
C HIS A 378 16.95 21.32 16.81
N MET A 379 16.05 21.04 17.76
CA MET A 379 15.22 22.07 18.38
C MET A 379 16.03 23.18 19.06
N ALA A 380 17.19 22.83 19.63
CA ALA A 380 17.96 23.72 20.50
C ALA A 380 19.13 24.44 19.81
N ASP A 381 19.44 24.08 18.56
CA ASP A 381 20.60 24.61 17.82
C ASP A 381 20.26 25.18 16.44
N ARG A 382 19.05 24.96 15.92
CA ARG A 382 18.57 25.55 14.66
C ARG A 382 17.30 26.39 14.85
N PRO A 383 17.12 27.46 14.06
CA PRO A 383 15.89 28.24 14.10
C PRO A 383 14.73 27.40 13.55
N MET A 384 13.63 27.38 14.30
CA MET A 384 12.47 26.54 14.02
C MET A 384 11.73 26.98 12.75
N ALA A 385 11.19 26.02 12.00
CA ALA A 385 10.29 26.28 10.88
C ALA A 385 8.89 26.61 11.39
N THR A 386 8.63 27.90 11.56
CA THR A 386 7.31 28.43 11.91
C THR A 386 6.89 29.47 10.88
N ARG A 387 5.58 29.73 10.75
CA ARG A 387 5.04 30.77 9.87
C ARG A 387 5.64 32.15 10.13
N GLU A 388 5.84 32.49 11.40
CA GLU A 388 6.45 33.77 11.81
C GLU A 388 7.95 33.83 11.44
N ASN A 389 8.70 32.76 11.69
CA ASN A 389 10.12 32.72 11.35
C ASN A 389 10.33 32.78 9.82
N LEU A 390 9.46 32.14 9.05
CA LEU A 390 9.44 32.22 7.59
C LEU A 390 9.20 33.66 7.12
N THR A 391 8.19 34.34 7.69
CA THR A 391 7.88 35.74 7.37
C THR A 391 9.04 36.68 7.69
N ARG A 392 9.71 36.49 8.84
CA ARG A 392 10.89 37.27 9.23
C ARG A 392 12.08 37.02 8.32
N ALA A 393 12.32 35.76 7.96
CA ALA A 393 13.36 35.40 7.00
C ALA A 393 13.11 36.04 5.64
N ALA A 394 11.89 35.96 5.10
CA ALA A 394 11.52 36.59 3.84
C ALA A 394 11.72 38.12 3.88
N ARG A 395 11.36 38.77 4.99
CA ARG A 395 11.62 40.21 5.20
C ARG A 395 13.12 40.52 5.21
N THR A 396 13.92 39.80 5.96
CA THR A 396 15.38 40.01 6.00
C THR A 396 15.99 39.80 4.63
N LEU A 397 15.58 38.78 3.87
CA LEU A 397 16.05 38.59 2.51
C LEU A 397 15.65 39.75 1.60
N ALA A 398 14.45 40.30 1.74
CA ALA A 398 14.01 41.48 0.98
C ALA A 398 14.85 42.73 1.32
N GLU A 399 15.21 42.92 2.59
CA GLU A 399 16.03 44.04 3.07
C GLU A 399 17.50 43.92 2.65
N ARG A 400 18.03 42.71 2.55
CA ARG A 400 19.45 42.44 2.26
C ARG A 400 19.75 42.29 0.77
N SER A 401 18.81 41.72 0.00
CA SER A 401 18.94 41.56 -1.44
C SER A 401 18.69 42.86 -2.21
N GLY A 402 19.41 43.06 -3.31
CA GLY A 402 19.24 44.15 -4.25
C GLY A 402 18.16 43.87 -5.32
N PRO A 403 17.77 44.89 -6.11
CA PRO A 403 16.73 44.81 -7.14
C PRO A 403 16.95 43.73 -8.20
N GLU A 404 18.21 43.49 -8.53
CA GLU A 404 18.63 42.54 -9.55
C GLU A 404 18.94 41.15 -8.97
N ASP A 405 18.77 40.94 -7.67
CA ASP A 405 19.07 39.65 -7.05
C ASP A 405 17.91 38.65 -7.18
N LEU A 406 18.27 37.37 -7.14
CA LEU A 406 17.35 36.24 -7.16
C LEU A 406 17.21 35.63 -5.77
N VAL A 407 15.99 35.18 -5.43
CA VAL A 407 15.74 34.43 -4.20
C VAL A 407 15.26 33.02 -4.51
N PHE A 408 16.02 32.02 -4.08
CA PHE A 408 15.69 30.60 -4.18
C PHE A 408 15.06 30.13 -2.88
N ILE A 409 13.81 29.67 -2.94
CA ILE A 409 13.04 29.21 -1.78
C ILE A 409 12.79 27.73 -1.94
N TYR A 410 13.25 26.93 -0.99
CA TYR A 410 13.01 25.50 -0.94
C TYR A 410 12.22 25.12 0.30
N LEU A 411 11.11 24.41 0.11
CA LEU A 411 10.24 23.92 1.18
C LEU A 411 10.11 22.42 1.03
N THR A 412 10.45 21.66 2.08
CA THR A 412 10.28 20.21 2.12
C THR A 412 9.59 19.77 3.41
N SER A 413 8.50 19.02 3.28
CA SER A 413 7.68 18.50 4.39
C SER A 413 6.62 17.53 3.87
N HIS A 414 5.78 16.99 4.76
CA HIS A 414 4.49 16.43 4.36
C HIS A 414 3.54 17.53 3.89
N GLY A 415 2.53 17.13 3.10
CA GLY A 415 1.46 18.00 2.66
C GLY A 415 0.09 17.36 2.86
N SER A 416 -0.93 18.19 3.11
CA SER A 416 -2.31 17.77 3.30
C SER A 416 -3.18 17.99 2.04
N GLN A 417 -4.32 17.30 1.97
CA GLN A 417 -5.29 17.48 0.89
C GLN A 417 -5.85 18.91 0.80
N ASP A 418 -5.80 19.66 1.90
CA ASP A 418 -6.18 21.07 1.97
C ASP A 418 -5.07 22.03 1.50
N HIS A 419 -4.01 21.49 0.86
CA HIS A 419 -2.85 22.22 0.36
C HIS A 419 -2.11 22.99 1.46
N GLN A 420 -1.88 22.30 2.58
CA GLN A 420 -1.09 22.82 3.70
C GLN A 420 0.20 22.02 3.84
N LEU A 421 1.28 22.72 4.20
CA LEU A 421 2.59 22.14 4.46
C LEU A 421 2.68 21.90 5.95
N VAL A 422 2.95 20.65 6.33
CA VAL A 422 3.05 20.27 7.74
C VAL A 422 4.23 21.00 8.36
N LEU A 423 4.01 21.67 9.49
CA LEU A 423 5.07 22.32 10.26
C LEU A 423 5.25 21.63 11.63
N ASP A 424 5.18 20.30 11.70
CA ASP A 424 5.22 19.59 12.98
C ASP A 424 6.60 19.66 13.65
N GLN A 425 6.59 19.95 14.95
CA GLN A 425 7.77 19.87 15.79
C GLN A 425 7.44 18.95 16.96
N PRO A 426 8.12 17.80 17.11
CA PRO A 426 7.83 16.86 18.19
C PRO A 426 7.62 17.53 19.56
N ARG A 427 6.50 17.23 20.22
CA ARG A 427 6.10 17.80 21.53
C ARG A 427 5.69 19.29 21.52
N LEU A 428 5.60 19.92 20.35
CA LEU A 428 5.13 21.29 20.17
C LEU A 428 4.15 21.38 19.00
N GLN A 429 2.88 21.62 19.30
CA GLN A 429 1.86 21.77 18.25
C GLN A 429 2.01 23.13 17.56
N LEU A 430 2.41 23.10 16.29
CA LEU A 430 2.49 24.26 15.42
C LEU A 430 1.32 24.25 14.43
N ALA A 431 0.99 25.42 13.89
CA ALA A 431 0.02 25.53 12.80
C ALA A 431 0.71 25.23 11.47
N ASP A 432 0.10 24.38 10.67
CA ASP A 432 0.53 24.10 9.30
C ASP A 432 0.44 25.36 8.43
N LEU A 433 1.16 25.34 7.30
CA LEU A 433 1.32 26.49 6.42
C LEU A 433 0.47 26.32 5.16
N ALA A 434 -0.68 26.98 5.10
CA ALA A 434 -1.51 27.02 3.90
C ALA A 434 -0.89 27.84 2.76
N ALA A 435 -1.35 27.61 1.53
CA ALA A 435 -0.79 28.25 0.34
C ALA A 435 -0.95 29.78 0.30
N ASP A 436 -2.08 30.31 0.75
CA ASP A 436 -2.33 31.75 0.88
C ASP A 436 -1.52 32.41 2.00
N GLU A 437 -1.30 31.67 3.09
CA GLU A 437 -0.42 32.11 4.18
C GLU A 437 1.05 32.15 3.74
N LEU A 438 1.52 31.19 2.93
CA LEU A 438 2.85 31.24 2.33
C LEU A 438 2.99 32.45 1.40
N ALA A 439 1.98 32.72 0.56
CA ALA A 439 1.98 33.91 -0.29
C ALA A 439 2.09 35.21 0.53
N SER A 440 1.36 35.27 1.65
CA SER A 440 1.39 36.39 2.59
C SER A 440 2.75 36.55 3.27
N ALA A 441 3.36 35.44 3.70
CA ALA A 441 4.68 35.44 4.33
C ALA A 441 5.80 35.87 3.36
N LEU A 442 5.65 35.56 2.07
CA LEU A 442 6.59 35.96 1.01
C LEU A 442 6.32 37.33 0.40
N ALA A 443 5.25 38.03 0.82
CA ALA A 443 4.89 39.37 0.32
C ALA A 443 6.04 40.41 0.37
N PRO A 444 6.96 40.42 1.37
CA PRO A 444 8.12 41.30 1.35
C PRO A 444 9.02 41.13 0.11
N LEU A 445 9.01 39.96 -0.52
CA LEU A 445 9.81 39.61 -1.70
C LEU A 445 9.05 39.80 -3.03
N LYS A 446 7.89 40.48 -3.03
CA LYS A 446 7.09 40.70 -4.25
C LYS A 446 7.88 41.34 -5.41
N ASP A 447 8.85 42.20 -5.09
CA ASP A 447 9.65 42.94 -6.08
C ASP A 447 10.94 42.19 -6.48
N ARG A 448 11.15 40.96 -6.00
CA ARG A 448 12.29 40.09 -6.37
C ARG A 448 11.86 39.00 -7.33
N ASP A 449 12.76 38.61 -8.23
CA ASP A 449 12.56 37.38 -8.99
C ASP A 449 12.87 36.18 -8.08
N LYS A 450 11.96 35.20 -8.07
CA LYS A 450 11.96 34.10 -7.12
C LYS A 450 11.88 32.76 -7.84
N VAL A 451 12.58 31.77 -7.31
CA VAL A 451 12.42 30.36 -7.66
C VAL A 451 11.92 29.66 -6.41
N ILE A 452 10.70 29.15 -6.44
CA ILE A 452 10.08 28.44 -5.32
C ILE A 452 9.96 26.97 -5.71
N VAL A 453 10.51 26.09 -4.88
CA VAL A 453 10.40 24.64 -5.06
C VAL A 453 9.77 24.06 -3.80
N ILE A 454 8.66 23.33 -3.96
CA ILE A 454 7.87 22.76 -2.87
C ILE A 454 7.83 21.24 -3.04
N SER A 455 8.57 20.55 -2.18
CA SER A 455 8.59 19.09 -2.09
C SER A 455 7.63 18.61 -0.99
N ALA A 456 6.39 18.36 -1.36
CA ALA A 456 5.33 17.86 -0.47
C ALA A 456 4.17 17.24 -1.26
N CYS A 457 3.38 16.40 -0.58
CA CYS A 457 2.10 15.90 -1.11
C CYS A 457 1.17 17.06 -1.44
N TYR A 458 0.35 16.94 -2.48
CA TYR A 458 -0.65 17.94 -2.89
C TYR A 458 -0.07 19.34 -3.20
N SER A 459 1.26 19.44 -3.39
CA SER A 459 1.99 20.70 -3.50
C SER A 459 1.59 21.53 -4.73
N GLY A 460 1.01 20.94 -5.76
CA GLY A 460 0.45 21.67 -6.90
C GLY A 460 -0.57 22.74 -6.50
N GLY A 461 -1.25 22.58 -5.35
CA GLY A 461 -2.19 23.56 -4.80
C GLY A 461 -1.56 24.93 -4.51
N TYR A 462 -0.24 25.00 -4.35
CA TYR A 462 0.50 26.24 -4.11
C TYR A 462 0.73 27.08 -5.37
N ILE A 463 0.57 26.51 -6.58
CA ILE A 463 0.84 27.24 -7.82
C ILE A 463 -0.12 28.42 -7.98
N ALA A 464 -1.42 28.22 -7.77
CA ALA A 464 -2.40 29.27 -8.02
C ALA A 464 -2.26 30.50 -7.10
N PRO A 465 -2.01 30.35 -5.78
CA PRO A 465 -1.80 31.50 -4.89
C PRO A 465 -0.45 32.21 -5.04
N LEU A 466 0.58 31.51 -5.50
CA LEU A 466 1.94 32.06 -5.59
C LEU A 466 2.33 32.55 -6.99
N LYS A 467 1.63 32.12 -8.05
CA LYS A 467 2.06 32.43 -9.42
C LYS A 467 1.96 33.92 -9.73
N ASP A 468 3.05 34.46 -10.25
CA ASP A 468 3.12 35.76 -10.90
C ASP A 468 4.24 35.75 -11.95
N GLU A 469 4.49 36.88 -12.61
CA GLU A 469 5.54 37.02 -13.63
C GLU A 469 6.97 37.03 -13.06
N ARG A 470 7.12 37.13 -11.74
CA ARG A 470 8.40 37.19 -11.00
C ARG A 470 8.65 35.94 -10.16
N THR A 471 7.82 34.91 -10.30
CA THR A 471 7.89 33.71 -9.46
C THR A 471 7.82 32.46 -10.32
N LEU A 472 8.94 31.74 -10.41
CA LEU A 472 8.98 30.37 -10.92
C LEU A 472 8.60 29.42 -9.78
N ILE A 473 7.74 28.44 -10.04
CA ILE A 473 7.25 27.48 -9.05
C ILE A 473 7.41 26.06 -9.58
N MET A 474 8.04 25.19 -8.79
CA MET A 474 8.11 23.75 -9.02
C MET A 474 7.45 23.01 -7.85
N THR A 475 6.61 22.02 -8.15
CA THR A 475 5.93 21.22 -7.11
C THR A 475 6.18 19.74 -7.34
N ALA A 476 6.37 18.99 -6.26
CA ALA A 476 6.59 17.54 -6.31
C ALA A 476 5.37 16.74 -6.76
N ALA A 477 4.16 17.30 -6.65
CA ALA A 477 2.93 16.63 -7.05
C ALA A 477 1.90 17.61 -7.62
N ARG A 478 0.89 17.05 -8.29
CA ARG A 478 -0.37 17.71 -8.69
C ARG A 478 -1.23 18.03 -7.44
N PRO A 479 -2.21 18.98 -7.50
CA PRO A 479 -2.93 19.40 -6.29
C PRO A 479 -3.73 18.28 -5.61
N ASP A 480 -4.12 17.23 -6.31
CA ASP A 480 -4.93 16.09 -5.85
C ASP A 480 -4.12 14.78 -5.77
N ARG A 481 -2.79 14.86 -5.80
CA ARG A 481 -1.88 13.70 -5.76
C ARG A 481 -0.92 13.76 -4.58
N VAL A 482 -0.54 12.59 -4.07
CA VAL A 482 0.55 12.45 -3.09
C VAL A 482 1.91 12.39 -3.79
N SER A 483 2.99 12.66 -3.04
CA SER A 483 4.38 12.45 -3.44
C SER A 483 5.07 11.45 -2.50
N PHE A 484 6.17 10.84 -2.93
CA PHE A 484 6.77 9.69 -2.22
C PHE A 484 8.22 9.93 -1.78
N GLY A 485 8.75 9.01 -0.97
CA GLY A 485 10.12 9.02 -0.46
C GLY A 485 10.32 9.73 0.86
N CYS A 486 9.26 9.89 1.66
CA CYS A 486 9.31 10.62 2.94
C CYS A 486 9.67 9.73 4.15
N SER A 487 10.34 8.60 3.95
CA SER A 487 10.67 7.68 5.06
C SER A 487 11.82 8.22 5.92
N GLU A 488 11.91 7.75 7.17
CA GLU A 488 12.96 8.18 8.12
C GLU A 488 14.38 7.82 7.65
N GLU A 489 14.50 6.83 6.77
CA GLU A 489 15.75 6.26 6.28
C GLU A 489 16.14 6.80 4.90
N ALA A 490 15.22 7.44 4.18
CA ALA A 490 15.49 8.00 2.86
C ALA A 490 16.39 9.24 2.96
N ASP A 491 17.51 9.29 2.23
CA ASP A 491 18.32 10.51 2.18
C ASP A 491 17.57 11.69 1.54
N PHE A 492 16.61 11.39 0.65
CA PHE A 492 15.82 12.33 -0.13
C PHE A 492 14.41 11.82 -0.41
N THR A 493 13.48 12.76 -0.53
CA THR A 493 12.20 12.53 -1.23
C THR A 493 12.44 12.20 -2.69
N TYR A 494 11.50 11.53 -3.36
CA TYR A 494 11.70 11.12 -4.77
C TYR A 494 11.93 12.31 -5.68
N PHE A 495 11.17 13.38 -5.46
CA PHE A 495 11.31 14.62 -6.21
C PHE A 495 12.59 15.37 -5.84
N GLY A 496 12.95 15.44 -4.55
CA GLY A 496 14.19 16.08 -4.09
C GLY A 496 15.45 15.41 -4.67
N ASP A 497 15.49 14.07 -4.66
CA ASP A 497 16.55 13.28 -5.29
C ASP A 497 16.65 13.56 -6.79
N ALA A 498 15.52 13.44 -7.49
CA ALA A 498 15.46 13.62 -8.93
C ALA A 498 15.85 15.05 -9.37
N LEU A 499 15.42 16.08 -8.63
CA LEU A 499 15.70 17.47 -8.98
C LEU A 499 17.11 17.90 -8.56
N PHE A 500 17.49 17.71 -7.30
CA PHE A 500 18.74 18.25 -6.78
C PHE A 500 19.89 17.24 -6.90
N ALA A 501 19.72 16.00 -6.45
CA ALA A 501 20.80 15.02 -6.48
C ALA A 501 21.14 14.56 -7.91
N GLN A 502 20.17 14.56 -8.82
CA GLN A 502 20.37 14.10 -10.21
C GLN A 502 20.35 15.25 -11.23
N ALA A 503 19.23 15.94 -11.42
CA ALA A 503 19.03 16.81 -12.58
C ALA A 503 19.87 18.10 -12.52
N LEU A 504 19.86 18.82 -11.40
CA LEU A 504 20.64 20.06 -11.23
C LEU A 504 22.14 19.82 -11.13
N ASN A 505 22.58 18.57 -10.95
CA ASN A 505 23.98 18.20 -11.12
C ASN A 505 24.40 18.09 -12.59
N GLN A 506 23.45 17.79 -13.48
CA GLN A 506 23.66 17.60 -14.92
C GLN A 506 23.46 18.88 -15.74
N THR A 507 22.56 19.77 -15.32
CA THR A 507 22.26 21.01 -16.03
C THR A 507 21.97 22.15 -15.05
N ASP A 508 22.33 23.37 -15.47
CA ASP A 508 21.99 24.60 -14.74
C ASP A 508 20.69 25.25 -15.29
N ASP A 509 20.06 24.68 -16.32
CA ASP A 509 18.77 25.15 -16.83
C ASP A 509 17.64 24.58 -15.97
N LEU A 510 16.96 25.45 -15.21
CA LEU A 510 15.90 25.06 -14.29
C LEU A 510 14.73 24.33 -14.96
N LYS A 511 14.36 24.72 -16.18
CA LYS A 511 13.25 24.07 -16.90
C LYS A 511 13.67 22.68 -17.36
N GLN A 512 14.88 22.55 -17.90
CA GLN A 512 15.43 21.26 -18.29
C GLN A 512 15.60 20.33 -17.08
N ALA A 513 16.13 20.86 -15.96
CA ALA A 513 16.31 20.09 -14.74
C ALA A 513 14.96 19.57 -14.21
N PHE A 514 13.93 20.40 -14.23
CA PHE A 514 12.59 19.99 -13.84
C PHE A 514 12.04 18.87 -14.74
N GLU A 515 12.20 18.97 -16.06
CA GLU A 515 11.73 17.93 -16.98
C GLU A 515 12.44 16.59 -16.77
N LEU A 516 13.76 16.62 -16.54
CA LEU A 516 14.53 15.43 -16.18
C LEU A 516 14.03 14.83 -14.85
N ALA A 517 13.80 15.67 -13.84
CA ALA A 517 13.28 15.23 -12.56
C ALA A 517 11.90 14.59 -12.69
N ARG A 518 10.98 15.22 -13.44
CA ARG A 518 9.63 14.72 -13.71
C ARG A 518 9.65 13.36 -14.38
N THR A 519 10.53 13.15 -15.38
CA THR A 519 10.69 11.84 -16.03
C THR A 519 11.22 10.80 -15.05
N SER A 520 12.27 11.13 -14.28
CA SER A 520 12.88 10.21 -13.30
C SER A 520 11.88 9.77 -12.22
N VAL A 521 11.09 10.71 -11.67
CA VAL A 521 10.03 10.43 -10.70
C VAL A 521 8.98 9.49 -11.30
N ALA A 522 8.46 9.79 -12.50
CA ALA A 522 7.43 8.96 -13.14
C ALA A 522 7.91 7.54 -13.45
N GLU A 523 9.18 7.37 -13.82
CA GLU A 523 9.78 6.05 -14.03
C GLU A 523 9.94 5.27 -12.72
N ARG A 524 10.38 5.94 -11.66
CA ARG A 524 10.52 5.37 -10.33
C ARG A 524 9.18 4.92 -9.76
N GLU A 525 8.17 5.78 -9.78
CA GLU A 525 6.82 5.48 -9.30
C GLU A 525 6.20 4.32 -10.07
N ARG A 526 6.33 4.30 -11.41
CA ARG A 526 5.83 3.19 -12.22
C ARG A 526 6.51 1.86 -11.89
N ARG A 527 7.83 1.89 -11.67
CA ARG A 527 8.61 0.69 -11.30
C ARG A 527 8.17 0.15 -9.94
N GLU A 528 7.77 1.03 -9.04
CA GLU A 528 7.37 0.69 -7.67
C GLU A 528 5.86 0.54 -7.50
N GLY A 529 5.09 0.64 -8.59
CA GLY A 529 3.64 0.41 -8.58
C GLY A 529 2.81 1.55 -7.98
N PHE A 530 3.39 2.72 -7.77
CA PHE A 530 2.68 3.87 -7.22
C PHE A 530 1.85 4.61 -8.27
N GLU A 531 0.75 5.21 -7.83
CA GLU A 531 0.03 6.18 -8.65
C GLU A 531 0.89 7.43 -8.86
N ALA A 532 0.98 7.90 -10.11
CA ALA A 532 1.90 8.97 -10.48
C ALA A 532 1.58 10.29 -9.74
N SER A 533 2.61 10.88 -9.12
CA SER A 533 2.50 12.17 -8.41
C SER A 533 2.31 13.35 -9.36
N GLU A 534 2.80 13.23 -10.59
CA GLU A 534 2.75 14.26 -11.65
C GLU A 534 3.30 15.64 -11.21
N PRO A 535 4.63 15.77 -10.97
CA PRO A 535 5.25 17.05 -10.63
C PRO A 535 4.84 18.17 -11.61
N GLN A 536 4.64 19.39 -11.11
CA GLN A 536 4.18 20.54 -11.91
C GLN A 536 5.15 21.73 -11.93
N LEU A 537 5.12 22.49 -13.02
CA LEU A 537 5.98 23.65 -13.25
C LEU A 537 5.16 24.85 -13.72
N TRP A 538 5.34 25.98 -13.03
CA TRP A 538 5.00 27.32 -13.51
C TRP A 538 6.32 28.09 -13.72
N ALA A 539 6.70 28.37 -14.95
CA ALA A 539 7.99 28.99 -15.27
C ALA A 539 7.83 30.21 -16.19
N PRO A 540 7.63 31.41 -15.64
CA PRO A 540 7.52 32.62 -16.43
C PRO A 540 8.88 32.93 -17.12
N PRO A 541 8.88 33.27 -18.42
CA PRO A 541 10.13 33.54 -19.16
C PRO A 541 11.07 34.58 -18.53
N PRO A 542 10.58 35.67 -17.90
CA PRO A 542 11.46 36.65 -17.24
C PRO A 542 12.36 36.04 -16.16
N VAL A 543 11.81 35.17 -15.31
CA VAL A 543 12.57 34.55 -14.20
C VAL A 543 13.61 33.56 -14.74
N LEU A 544 13.24 32.74 -15.74
CA LEU A 544 14.19 31.84 -16.41
C LEU A 544 15.35 32.60 -17.05
N ALA A 545 15.05 33.69 -17.75
CA ALA A 545 16.07 34.54 -18.35
C ALA A 545 16.97 35.19 -17.29
N HIS A 546 16.40 35.60 -16.16
CA HIS A 546 17.17 36.16 -15.04
C HIS A 546 18.13 35.13 -14.45
N TRP A 547 17.65 33.90 -14.19
CA TRP A 547 18.50 32.80 -13.74
C TRP A 547 19.67 32.52 -14.71
N GLN A 548 19.41 32.51 -16.01
CA GLN A 548 20.47 32.32 -17.02
C GLN A 548 21.49 33.47 -17.03
N ARG A 549 21.08 34.72 -16.73
CA ARG A 549 22.02 35.84 -16.57
C ARG A 549 22.91 35.65 -15.35
N LEU A 550 22.37 35.24 -14.21
CA LEU A 550 23.16 34.91 -13.02
C LEU A 550 24.23 33.87 -13.35
N ARG A 551 23.84 32.75 -13.99
CA ARG A 551 24.78 31.68 -14.34
C ARG A 551 25.87 32.14 -15.31
N ARG A 552 25.51 32.98 -16.29
CA ARG A 552 26.48 33.57 -17.21
C ARG A 552 27.47 34.48 -16.49
N GLN A 553 26.99 35.35 -15.61
CA GLN A 553 27.84 36.23 -14.80
C GLN A 553 28.83 35.42 -13.95
N GLN A 554 28.37 34.39 -13.25
CA GLN A 554 29.22 33.53 -12.42
C GLN A 554 30.29 32.79 -13.25
N ALA A 555 29.94 32.32 -14.45
CA ALA A 555 30.90 31.71 -15.36
C ALA A 555 31.95 32.73 -15.86
N GLU A 556 31.54 33.97 -16.19
CA GLU A 556 32.45 35.04 -16.59
C GLU A 556 33.40 35.46 -15.45
N GLU A 557 32.91 35.54 -14.21
CA GLU A 557 33.71 35.83 -13.02
C GLU A 557 34.74 34.73 -12.73
N ALA A 558 34.34 33.46 -12.83
CA ALA A 558 35.26 32.33 -12.66
C ALA A 558 36.40 32.37 -13.69
N LEU A 559 36.09 32.61 -14.97
CA LEU A 559 37.10 32.75 -16.03
C LEU A 559 38.04 33.94 -15.81
N ARG A 560 37.55 35.06 -15.27
CA ARG A 560 38.39 36.23 -14.95
C ARG A 560 39.36 35.95 -13.80
N ASN A 561 38.88 35.26 -12.76
CA ASN A 561 39.70 34.91 -11.60
C ASN A 561 40.79 33.88 -11.96
N GLU A 562 40.53 32.98 -12.90
CA GLU A 562 41.55 32.06 -13.43
C GLU A 562 42.57 32.75 -14.35
N ALA A 563 42.20 33.84 -15.01
CA ALA A 563 43.05 34.56 -15.96
C ALA A 563 43.99 35.61 -15.33
N GLN A 564 43.91 35.87 -14.02
CA GLN A 564 44.82 36.77 -13.30
C GLN A 564 45.94 35.97 -12.60
N PRO A 565 47.17 35.92 -13.15
CA PRO A 565 48.31 35.39 -12.39
C PRO A 565 48.66 36.38 -11.27
N ALA A 566 48.97 35.85 -10.09
CA ALA A 566 49.41 36.62 -8.93
C ALA A 566 50.58 37.54 -9.29
N VAL A 567 50.30 38.84 -9.42
CA VAL A 567 51.30 39.90 -9.48
C VAL A 567 51.12 40.71 -8.20
N ASP A 568 51.82 40.30 -7.15
CA ASP A 568 52.35 41.18 -6.11
C ASP A 568 53.20 40.38 -5.10
N GLU A 569 54.50 40.29 -5.38
CA GLU A 569 55.51 40.50 -4.33
C GLU A 569 56.54 41.51 -4.88
N GLN A 570 56.27 42.78 -4.57
CA GLN A 570 57.17 43.90 -4.78
C GLN A 570 58.43 43.78 -3.92
N GLU A 571 59.56 44.00 -4.60
CA GLU A 571 60.68 44.85 -4.16
C GLU A 571 61.37 44.55 -2.83
N LYS A 572 62.36 43.65 -2.88
CA LYS A 572 63.56 43.81 -2.05
C LYS A 572 64.42 44.94 -2.61
N SER A 573 64.40 46.09 -1.93
CA SER A 573 65.35 47.19 -2.13
C SER A 573 66.78 46.75 -1.76
N PRO A 574 67.83 47.20 -2.49
CA PRO A 574 69.19 46.72 -2.35
C PRO A 574 69.94 47.46 -1.23
N ALA A 575 70.55 46.70 -0.31
CA ALA A 575 71.61 47.21 0.56
C ALA A 575 72.96 46.70 0.04
N THR A 576 73.75 47.59 -0.56
CA THR A 576 75.20 47.42 -0.70
C THR A 576 75.91 48.24 0.37
N HIS A 577 77.09 47.73 0.76
CA HIS A 577 78.15 48.41 1.50
C HIS A 577 78.43 49.86 1.10
#